data_AF-A0A8T0VLR0-F1
#
_entry.id   AF-A0A8T0VLR0-F1
#
_cell.length_a   1.000
_cell.length_b   1.000
_cell.length_c   1.000
_cell.angle_alpha   90.00
_cell.angle_beta   90.00
_cell.angle_gamma   90.00
#
_symmetry.space_group_name_H-M   'P 1'
#
loop_
_entity.id
_entity.type
_entity.pdbx_description
1 polymer ?
#
loop_
_entity_poly.entity_id
_entity_poly.type
_entity_poly.pdbx_seq_one_letter_code
_entity_poly.pdbx_strand_id
1 'polypeptide(L)'
;MLKRFLRLKDSLLLMVVSDKWTAYRDDDQGKARFVKGKVLDDLWWDNVKYIVDFAEPIFSMLRAADTDKPSLHLIYEMWDTMIEAVKACIYQHERKPHDEESTFYDIVYAILYDRWLKSNTPLHCLAHSLNPRYYTEKWLSLVPNRVRPHEDTEVLDMRNKCFRKVFPNPEDLRKIKQQ
;
A
#
# COMPACT_ATOMS: atom_id res chain seq x y z
N MET A 1 -0.07 -15.99 -4.39
CA MET A 1 -0.82 -17.15 -4.92
C MET A 1 -2.05 -16.70 -5.74
N LEU A 2 -2.95 -15.87 -5.19
CA LEU A 2 -4.17 -15.39 -5.87
C LEU A 2 -3.93 -14.67 -7.21
N LYS A 3 -2.90 -13.81 -7.30
CA LYS A 3 -2.52 -13.15 -8.57
C LYS A 3 -2.20 -14.15 -9.69
N ARG A 4 -1.60 -15.30 -9.36
CA ARG A 4 -1.38 -16.39 -10.32
C ARG A 4 -2.69 -17.09 -10.68
N PHE A 5 -3.58 -17.24 -9.70
CA PHE A 5 -4.90 -17.83 -9.91
C PHE A 5 -5.73 -17.02 -10.92
N LEU A 6 -5.74 -15.69 -10.80
CA LEU A 6 -6.40 -14.80 -11.76
C LEU A 6 -5.84 -14.94 -13.18
N ARG A 7 -4.51 -15.04 -13.33
CA ARG A 7 -3.86 -15.26 -14.64
C ARG A 7 -4.24 -16.59 -15.29
N LEU A 8 -4.71 -17.56 -14.50
CA LEU A 8 -5.10 -18.87 -14.96
C LEU A 8 -6.63 -19.04 -15.04
N LYS A 9 -7.43 -17.97 -14.83
CA LYS A 9 -8.91 -18.03 -14.81
C LYS A 9 -9.46 -18.82 -16.00
N ASP A 10 -9.08 -18.46 -17.23
CA ASP A 10 -9.61 -19.09 -18.44
C ASP A 10 -9.19 -20.55 -18.56
N SER A 11 -7.95 -20.88 -18.24
CA SER A 11 -7.48 -22.27 -18.23
C SER A 11 -8.22 -23.11 -17.19
N LEU A 12 -8.51 -22.54 -16.02
CA LEU A 12 -9.27 -23.21 -14.96
C LEU A 12 -10.73 -23.40 -15.35
N LEU A 13 -11.35 -22.40 -15.99
CA LEU A 13 -12.70 -22.50 -16.56
C LEU A 13 -12.78 -23.64 -17.57
N LEU A 14 -11.86 -23.68 -18.55
CA LEU A 14 -11.79 -24.74 -19.55
C LEU A 14 -11.58 -26.12 -18.92
N MET A 15 -10.76 -26.20 -17.88
CA MET A 15 -10.50 -27.44 -17.16
C MET A 15 -11.77 -28.01 -16.50
N VAL A 16 -12.57 -27.19 -15.82
CA VAL A 16 -13.75 -27.68 -15.06
C VAL A 16 -14.96 -27.96 -15.96
N VAL A 17 -15.00 -27.41 -17.18
CA VAL A 17 -16.05 -27.71 -18.17
C VAL A 17 -15.71 -28.88 -19.09
N SER A 18 -14.42 -29.27 -19.17
CA SER A 18 -13.99 -30.43 -19.96
C SER A 18 -14.62 -31.73 -19.47
N ASP A 19 -14.91 -32.64 -20.40
CA ASP A 19 -15.38 -34.00 -20.08
C ASP A 19 -14.40 -34.77 -19.19
N LYS A 20 -13.10 -34.45 -19.29
CA LYS A 20 -12.03 -35.02 -18.45
C LYS A 20 -12.14 -34.64 -16.97
N TRP A 21 -12.93 -33.61 -16.63
CA TRP A 21 -13.18 -33.23 -15.23
C TRP A 21 -13.83 -34.37 -14.42
N THR A 22 -14.55 -35.27 -15.09
CA THR A 22 -15.21 -36.42 -14.45
C THR A 22 -14.24 -37.32 -13.72
N ALA A 23 -12.99 -37.47 -14.19
CA ALA A 23 -11.96 -38.26 -13.53
C ALA A 23 -11.63 -37.76 -12.11
N TYR A 24 -11.77 -36.45 -11.84
CA TYR A 24 -11.56 -35.89 -10.50
C TYR A 24 -12.72 -36.16 -9.53
N ARG A 25 -13.87 -36.63 -10.02
CA ARG A 25 -15.00 -37.01 -9.16
C ARG A 25 -14.79 -38.36 -8.49
N ASP A 26 -13.92 -39.20 -9.07
CA ASP A 26 -13.64 -40.55 -8.58
C ASP A 26 -12.85 -40.51 -7.26
N ASP A 27 -12.07 -39.44 -7.03
CA ASP A 27 -11.35 -39.21 -5.77
C ASP A 27 -12.26 -38.63 -4.67
N ASP A 28 -12.90 -37.50 -4.94
CA ASP A 28 -13.78 -36.80 -3.99
C ASP A 28 -14.83 -35.97 -4.72
N GLN A 29 -16.02 -36.54 -4.86
CA GLN A 29 -17.14 -35.91 -5.55
C GLN A 29 -17.56 -34.57 -4.90
N GLY A 30 -17.46 -34.44 -3.57
CA GLY A 30 -17.85 -33.24 -2.85
C GLY A 30 -16.91 -32.07 -3.17
N LYS A 31 -15.60 -32.30 -3.08
CA LYS A 31 -14.59 -31.29 -3.42
C LYS A 31 -14.60 -30.94 -4.90
N ALA A 32 -14.73 -31.93 -5.79
CA ALA A 32 -14.81 -31.68 -7.22
C ALA A 32 -16.02 -30.79 -7.57
N ARG A 33 -17.18 -31.03 -6.94
CA ARG A 33 -18.37 -30.18 -7.12
C ARG A 33 -18.14 -28.77 -6.58
N PHE A 34 -17.54 -28.63 -5.40
CA PHE A 34 -17.25 -27.34 -4.79
C PHE A 34 -16.29 -26.51 -5.65
N VAL A 35 -15.17 -27.09 -6.10
CA VAL A 35 -14.18 -26.41 -6.94
C VAL A 35 -14.81 -25.97 -8.26
N LYS A 36 -15.54 -26.86 -8.94
CA LYS A 36 -16.26 -26.51 -10.17
C LYS A 36 -17.24 -25.36 -9.95
N GLY A 37 -17.98 -25.38 -8.84
CA GLY A 37 -18.88 -24.30 -8.46
C GLY A 37 -18.16 -22.96 -8.30
N LYS A 38 -17.04 -22.92 -7.58
CA LYS A 38 -16.25 -21.68 -7.39
C LYS A 38 -15.60 -21.18 -8.66
N VAL A 39 -15.04 -22.06 -9.48
CA VAL A 39 -14.37 -21.69 -10.72
C VAL A 39 -15.36 -21.13 -11.75
N LEU A 40 -16.61 -21.57 -11.74
CA LEU A 40 -17.66 -21.05 -12.64
C LEU A 40 -18.42 -19.83 -12.08
N ASP A 41 -18.10 -19.39 -10.87
CA ASP A 41 -18.78 -18.27 -10.20
C ASP A 41 -18.04 -16.96 -10.47
N ASP A 42 -18.63 -16.10 -11.30
CA ASP A 42 -18.04 -14.80 -11.63
C ASP A 42 -17.94 -13.87 -10.42
N LEU A 43 -18.91 -13.88 -9.51
CA LEU A 43 -18.86 -13.07 -8.30
C LEU A 43 -17.71 -13.53 -7.40
N TRP A 44 -17.42 -14.83 -7.37
CA TRP A 44 -16.24 -15.34 -6.67
C TRP A 44 -14.94 -14.81 -7.29
N TRP A 45 -14.82 -14.78 -8.61
CA TRP A 45 -13.66 -14.20 -9.29
C TRP A 45 -13.50 -12.71 -9.04
N ASP A 46 -14.60 -11.96 -9.03
CA ASP A 46 -14.59 -10.52 -8.71
C ASP A 46 -14.07 -10.28 -7.29
N ASN A 47 -14.49 -11.09 -6.31
CA ASN A 47 -13.97 -11.03 -4.96
C ASN A 47 -12.47 -11.37 -4.88
N VAL A 48 -11.99 -12.38 -5.62
CA VAL A 48 -10.56 -12.71 -5.69
C VAL A 48 -9.77 -11.56 -6.30
N LYS A 49 -10.30 -10.96 -7.37
CA LYS A 49 -9.70 -9.78 -8.01
C LYS A 49 -9.63 -8.62 -7.03
N TYR A 50 -10.72 -8.33 -6.34
CA TYR A 50 -10.78 -7.27 -5.34
C TYR A 50 -9.71 -7.43 -4.25
N ILE A 51 -9.57 -8.63 -3.68
CA ILE A 51 -8.51 -8.93 -2.68
C ILE A 51 -7.12 -8.65 -3.25
N VAL A 52 -6.86 -9.03 -4.50
CA VAL A 52 -5.56 -8.77 -5.14
C VAL A 52 -5.35 -7.28 -5.38
N ASP A 53 -6.38 -6.57 -5.82
CA ASP A 53 -6.28 -5.15 -6.20
C ASP A 53 -5.90 -4.27 -4.99
N PHE A 54 -6.61 -4.37 -3.86
CA PHE A 54 -6.27 -3.55 -2.69
C PHE A 54 -5.00 -4.04 -1.97
N ALA A 55 -4.61 -5.32 -2.12
CA ALA A 55 -3.37 -5.82 -1.52
C ALA A 55 -2.11 -5.49 -2.35
N GLU A 56 -2.24 -5.26 -3.67
CA GLU A 56 -1.10 -4.99 -4.54
C GLU A 56 -0.29 -3.75 -4.14
N PRO A 57 -0.88 -2.60 -3.77
CA PRO A 57 -0.11 -1.46 -3.27
C PRO A 57 0.75 -1.80 -2.05
N ILE A 58 0.20 -2.57 -1.10
CA ILE A 58 0.91 -3.01 0.11
C ILE A 58 2.13 -3.86 -0.27
N PHE A 59 1.92 -4.90 -1.09
CA PHE A 59 3.02 -5.76 -1.53
C PHE A 59 4.03 -5.05 -2.43
N SER A 60 3.61 -4.03 -3.18
CA SER A 60 4.51 -3.23 -4.02
C SER A 60 5.41 -2.35 -3.17
N MET A 61 4.86 -1.69 -2.15
CA MET A 61 5.62 -0.92 -1.17
C MET A 61 6.62 -1.80 -0.42
N LEU A 62 6.18 -2.96 0.09
CA LEU A 62 7.05 -3.89 0.80
C LEU A 62 8.21 -4.39 -0.08
N ARG A 63 7.94 -4.78 -1.33
CA ARG A 63 8.98 -5.20 -2.27
C ARG A 63 9.97 -4.09 -2.64
N ALA A 64 9.50 -2.85 -2.72
CA ALA A 64 10.36 -1.71 -3.02
C ALA A 64 11.25 -1.35 -1.81
N ALA A 65 10.76 -1.57 -0.59
CA ALA A 65 11.54 -1.39 0.64
C ALA A 65 12.53 -2.54 0.88
N ASP A 66 12.16 -3.76 0.51
CA ASP A 66 12.94 -4.99 0.66
C ASP A 66 13.97 -5.17 -0.48
N THR A 67 14.86 -4.18 -0.63
CA THR A 67 15.98 -4.23 -1.57
C THR A 67 17.24 -3.70 -0.90
N ASP A 68 18.42 -4.05 -1.43
CA ASP A 68 19.70 -3.50 -0.96
C ASP A 68 19.93 -2.02 -1.36
N LYS A 69 18.94 -1.39 -2.00
CA LYS A 69 19.04 0.02 -2.42
C LYS A 69 18.68 0.94 -1.26
N PRO A 70 19.34 2.11 -1.12
CA PRO A 70 18.95 3.11 -0.13
C PRO A 70 17.49 3.51 -0.31
N SER A 71 16.62 3.15 0.63
CA SER A 71 15.18 3.38 0.56
C SER A 71 14.64 4.22 1.72
N LEU A 72 15.44 4.47 2.76
CA LEU A 72 15.05 5.20 3.98
C LEU A 72 14.34 6.54 3.69
N HIS A 73 14.87 7.30 2.72
CA HIS A 73 14.35 8.60 2.31
C HIS A 73 13.05 8.53 1.50
N LEU A 74 12.65 7.32 1.06
CA LEU A 74 11.43 7.05 0.29
C LEU A 74 10.32 6.49 1.16
N ILE A 75 10.65 5.83 2.27
CA ILE A 75 9.67 5.10 3.11
C ILE A 75 8.48 5.98 3.48
N TYR A 76 8.71 7.23 3.89
CA TYR A 76 7.63 8.14 4.28
C TYR A 76 6.59 8.31 3.15
N GLU A 77 7.04 8.73 1.97
CA GLU A 77 6.17 8.89 0.79
C GLU A 77 5.56 7.57 0.31
N MET A 78 6.32 6.46 0.41
CA MET A 78 5.85 5.14 -0.04
C MET A 78 4.64 4.65 0.75
N TRP A 79 4.59 4.94 2.04
CA TRP A 79 3.44 4.63 2.88
C TRP A 79 2.25 5.52 2.56
N ASP A 80 2.44 6.84 2.46
CA ASP A 80 1.38 7.79 2.11
C ASP A 80 0.71 7.39 0.78
N THR A 81 1.54 7.20 -0.26
CA THR A 81 1.07 6.75 -1.58
C THR A 81 0.38 5.38 -1.52
N MET A 82 0.89 4.46 -0.70
CA MET A 82 0.30 3.12 -0.58
C MET A 82 -1.05 3.15 0.12
N ILE A 83 -1.20 3.91 1.21
CA ILE A 83 -2.47 4.06 1.94
C ILE A 83 -3.53 4.67 1.02
N GLU A 84 -3.19 5.73 0.29
CA GLU A 84 -4.11 6.36 -0.68
C GLU A 84 -4.51 5.39 -1.81
N ALA A 85 -3.56 4.61 -2.33
CA ALA A 85 -3.87 3.60 -3.35
C ALA A 85 -4.76 2.47 -2.82
N VAL A 86 -4.55 2.01 -1.58
CA VAL A 86 -5.43 1.03 -0.91
C VAL A 86 -6.83 1.61 -0.75
N LYS A 87 -6.95 2.86 -0.28
CA LYS A 87 -8.23 3.56 -0.15
C LYS A 87 -8.97 3.61 -1.48
N ALA A 88 -8.29 4.06 -2.54
CA ALA A 88 -8.87 4.16 -3.87
C ALA A 88 -9.43 2.82 -4.38
N CYS A 89 -8.68 1.71 -4.21
CA CYS A 89 -9.14 0.38 -4.59
C CYS A 89 -10.39 -0.06 -3.81
N ILE A 90 -10.43 0.18 -2.50
CA ILE A 90 -11.56 -0.19 -1.65
C ILE A 90 -12.80 0.63 -2.01
N TYR A 91 -12.66 1.95 -2.11
CA TYR A 91 -13.78 2.85 -2.42
C TYR A 91 -14.34 2.62 -3.81
N GLN A 92 -13.48 2.31 -4.79
CA GLN A 92 -13.92 1.93 -6.13
C GLN A 92 -14.77 0.66 -6.10
N HIS A 93 -14.36 -0.35 -5.33
CA HIS A 93 -15.10 -1.61 -5.20
C HIS A 93 -16.44 -1.41 -4.46
N GLU A 94 -16.45 -0.61 -3.39
CA GLU A 94 -17.66 -0.28 -2.63
C GLU A 94 -18.58 0.72 -3.34
N ARG A 95 -18.12 1.33 -4.44
CA ARG A 95 -18.81 2.40 -5.19
C ARG A 95 -19.12 3.62 -4.33
N LYS A 96 -18.19 3.98 -3.46
CA LYS A 96 -18.31 5.11 -2.54
C LYS A 96 -17.48 6.31 -3.01
N PRO A 97 -17.96 7.55 -2.81
CA PRO A 97 -17.15 8.74 -2.96
C PRO A 97 -16.13 8.83 -1.81
N HIS A 98 -15.00 9.54 -2.01
CA HIS A 98 -13.84 9.52 -1.10
C HIS A 98 -14.09 10.11 0.30
N ASP A 99 -15.16 10.89 0.42
CA ASP A 99 -15.64 11.57 1.62
C ASP A 99 -16.66 10.74 2.42
N GLU A 100 -17.16 9.63 1.87
CA GLU A 100 -18.04 8.72 2.59
C GLU A 100 -17.24 7.78 3.50
N GLU A 101 -17.79 7.41 4.65
CA GLU A 101 -17.17 6.43 5.56
C GLU A 101 -17.25 5.01 4.99
N SER A 102 -16.19 4.21 5.21
CA SER A 102 -16.14 2.80 4.84
C SER A 102 -15.61 1.99 6.02
N THR A 103 -16.50 1.21 6.64
CA THR A 103 -16.16 0.38 7.81
C THR A 103 -15.04 -0.62 7.51
N PHE A 104 -14.96 -1.12 6.28
CA PHE A 104 -13.87 -1.99 5.87
C PHE A 104 -12.56 -1.22 5.71
N TYR A 105 -12.59 -0.06 5.05
CA TYR A 105 -11.41 0.78 4.94
C TYR A 105 -10.90 1.22 6.31
N ASP A 106 -11.78 1.57 7.25
CA ASP A 106 -11.39 2.01 8.59
C ASP A 106 -10.58 0.94 9.34
N ILE A 107 -10.99 -0.33 9.22
CA ILE A 107 -10.25 -1.48 9.79
C ILE A 107 -8.90 -1.62 9.10
N VAL A 108 -8.86 -1.56 7.76
CA VAL A 108 -7.61 -1.68 6.99
C VAL A 108 -6.66 -0.52 7.32
N TYR A 109 -7.17 0.70 7.35
CA TYR A 109 -6.44 1.92 7.69
C TYR A 109 -5.85 1.83 9.09
N ALA A 110 -6.62 1.39 10.09
CA ALA A 110 -6.10 1.20 11.45
C ALA A 110 -4.89 0.26 11.48
N ILE A 111 -4.93 -0.86 10.76
CA ILE A 111 -3.81 -1.81 10.66
C ILE A 111 -2.60 -1.18 9.96
N LEU A 112 -2.83 -0.47 8.85
CA LEU A 112 -1.77 0.20 8.10
C LEU A 112 -1.14 1.34 8.91
N TYR A 113 -1.96 2.12 9.61
CA TYR A 113 -1.54 3.23 10.47
C TYR A 113 -0.72 2.74 11.66
N ASP A 114 -1.16 1.69 12.36
CA ASP A 114 -0.40 1.06 13.45
C ASP A 114 0.98 0.58 12.97
N ARG A 115 1.06 0.10 11.73
CA ARG A 115 2.33 -0.30 11.14
C ARG A 115 3.18 0.91 10.73
N TRP A 116 2.56 1.92 10.14
CA TRP A 116 3.19 3.20 9.79
C TRP A 116 3.83 3.86 11.00
N LEU A 117 3.17 3.91 12.16
CA LEU A 117 3.71 4.49 13.38
C LEU A 117 5.08 3.90 13.78
N LYS A 118 5.36 2.64 13.44
CA LYS A 118 6.66 2.00 13.69
C LYS A 118 7.73 2.44 12.70
N SER A 119 7.35 2.86 11.50
CA SER A 119 8.22 3.42 10.46
C SER A 119 8.29 4.94 10.47
N ASN A 120 7.40 5.61 11.21
CA ASN A 120 7.36 7.06 11.34
C ASN A 120 8.30 7.57 12.46
N THR A 121 9.57 7.20 12.34
CA THR A 121 10.60 7.59 13.31
C THR A 121 11.24 8.92 12.91
N PRO A 122 11.85 9.67 13.86
CA PRO A 122 12.63 10.87 13.55
C PRO A 122 13.62 10.73 12.38
N LEU A 123 14.27 9.57 12.23
CA LEU A 123 15.25 9.33 11.18
C LEU A 123 14.60 9.23 9.79
N HIS A 124 13.44 8.57 9.68
CA HIS A 124 12.69 8.47 8.43
C HIS A 124 12.17 9.84 7.99
N CYS A 125 11.61 10.64 8.90
CA CYS A 125 11.17 12.01 8.61
C CYS A 125 12.36 12.90 8.20
N LEU A 126 13.50 12.78 8.88
CA LEU A 126 14.71 13.50 8.49
C LEU A 126 15.13 13.11 7.06
N ALA A 127 15.23 11.81 6.76
CA ALA A 127 15.63 11.33 5.43
C ALA A 127 14.67 11.79 4.33
N HIS A 128 13.36 11.80 4.60
CA HIS A 128 12.35 12.38 3.71
C HIS A 128 12.57 13.88 3.52
N SER A 129 12.75 14.63 4.60
CA SER A 129 12.98 16.09 4.53
C SER A 129 14.27 16.48 3.79
N LEU A 130 15.28 15.62 3.77
CA LEU A 130 16.53 15.89 3.09
C LEU A 130 16.51 15.52 1.60
N ASN A 131 15.41 14.96 1.08
CA ASN A 131 15.30 14.58 -0.32
C ASN A 131 14.77 15.75 -1.17
N PRO A 132 15.60 16.36 -2.06
CA PRO A 132 15.19 17.51 -2.86
C PRO A 132 14.02 17.24 -3.80
N ARG A 133 13.76 15.97 -4.15
CA ARG A 133 12.63 15.55 -4.99
C ARG A 133 11.29 16.07 -4.46
N TYR A 134 11.12 16.10 -3.14
CA TYR A 134 9.87 16.50 -2.48
C TYR A 134 9.69 18.02 -2.36
N TYR A 135 10.62 18.80 -2.93
CA TYR A 135 10.53 20.25 -3.00
C TYR A 135 10.21 20.74 -4.42
N THR A 136 10.06 19.81 -5.37
CA THR A 136 9.79 20.13 -6.77
C THR A 136 8.31 20.39 -7.01
N GLU A 137 8.00 21.40 -7.84
CA GLU A 137 6.62 21.68 -8.27
C GLU A 137 5.97 20.47 -8.95
N LYS A 138 6.75 19.67 -9.68
CA LYS A 138 6.28 18.43 -10.30
C LYS A 138 5.75 17.42 -9.26
N TRP A 139 6.36 17.35 -8.08
CA TRP A 139 5.90 16.42 -7.04
C TRP A 139 4.73 16.98 -6.24
N LEU A 140 4.74 18.30 -5.98
CA LEU A 140 3.67 19.01 -5.26
C LEU A 140 2.35 18.96 -6.05
N SER A 141 2.38 19.07 -7.38
CA SER A 141 1.18 19.06 -8.21
C SER A 141 0.52 17.68 -8.38
N LEU A 142 1.14 16.59 -7.90
CA LEU A 142 0.58 15.24 -8.03
C LEU A 142 -0.63 15.00 -7.12
N VAL A 143 -0.68 15.68 -5.97
CA VAL A 143 -1.74 15.49 -4.96
C VAL A 143 -2.20 16.86 -4.47
N PRO A 144 -3.52 17.14 -4.47
CA PRO A 144 -4.06 18.39 -3.93
C PRO A 144 -3.64 18.59 -2.47
N ASN A 145 -3.34 19.83 -2.08
CA ASN A 145 -2.96 20.22 -0.72
C ASN A 145 -1.65 19.60 -0.18
N ARG A 146 -0.86 18.95 -1.03
CA ARG A 146 0.47 18.47 -0.66
C ARG A 146 1.39 19.65 -0.41
N VAL A 147 2.14 19.56 0.68
CA VAL A 147 3.08 20.61 1.12
C VAL A 147 4.52 20.10 1.07
N ARG A 148 5.48 21.03 1.10
CA ARG A 148 6.89 20.65 1.16
C ARG A 148 7.20 20.04 2.53
N PRO A 149 8.21 19.15 2.65
CA PRO A 149 8.51 18.48 3.92
C PRO A 149 8.80 19.40 5.12
N HIS A 150 9.19 20.66 4.89
CA HIS A 150 9.43 21.63 5.96
C HIS A 150 8.17 22.40 6.41
N GLU A 151 7.10 22.32 5.63
CA GLU A 151 5.78 22.91 5.91
C GLU A 151 4.86 21.88 6.57
N ASP A 152 5.13 20.59 6.39
CA ASP A 152 4.50 19.50 7.12
C ASP A 152 4.95 19.52 8.59
N THR A 153 3.99 19.72 9.50
CA THR A 153 4.26 19.89 10.93
C THR A 153 4.83 18.62 11.57
N GLU A 154 4.33 17.45 11.18
CA GLU A 154 4.78 16.17 11.72
C GLU A 154 6.23 15.89 11.28
N VAL A 155 6.51 16.07 9.99
CA VAL A 155 7.87 15.90 9.45
C VAL A 155 8.82 16.90 10.08
N LEU A 156 8.42 18.17 10.21
CA LEU A 156 9.22 19.22 10.82
C LEU A 156 9.59 18.90 12.28
N ASP A 157 8.63 18.46 13.09
CA ASP A 157 8.83 18.12 14.49
C ASP A 157 9.77 16.93 14.65
N MET A 158 9.57 15.89 13.84
CA MET A 158 10.40 14.69 13.83
C MET A 158 11.83 14.98 13.34
N ARG A 159 11.98 15.78 12.28
CA ARG A 159 13.27 16.30 11.80
C ARG A 159 14.02 17.05 12.91
N ASN A 160 13.32 17.93 13.62
CA ASN A 160 13.92 18.72 14.69
C ASN A 160 14.38 17.87 15.88
N LYS A 161 13.74 16.72 16.15
CA LYS A 161 14.24 15.75 17.15
C LYS A 161 15.59 15.17 16.74
N CYS A 162 15.83 14.91 15.46
CA CYS A 162 17.14 14.47 14.98
C CYS A 162 18.19 15.59 15.05
N PHE A 163 17.86 16.80 14.59
CA PHE A 163 18.81 17.92 14.61
C PHE A 163 19.31 18.25 16.01
N ARG A 164 18.45 18.22 17.04
CA ARG A 164 18.89 18.41 18.44
C ARG A 164 19.93 17.38 18.91
N LYS A 165 19.93 16.17 18.34
CA LYS A 165 20.92 15.12 18.67
C LYS A 165 22.23 15.31 17.91
N VAL A 166 22.15 15.73 16.64
CA VAL A 166 23.33 15.92 15.77
C VAL A 166 24.05 17.23 16.08
N PHE A 167 23.30 18.28 16.41
CA PHE A 167 23.81 19.62 16.71
C PHE A 167 23.50 19.99 18.17
N PRO A 168 24.33 19.53 19.13
CA PRO A 168 24.15 19.86 20.54
C PRO A 168 24.45 21.33 20.85
N ASN A 169 25.25 22.01 20.01
CA ASN A 169 25.50 23.44 20.11
C ASN A 169 24.26 24.24 19.64
N PRO A 170 23.70 25.14 20.48
CA PRO A 170 22.53 25.94 20.13
C PRO A 170 22.71 26.84 18.90
N GLU A 171 23.91 27.39 18.68
CA GLU A 171 24.18 28.28 17.53
C GLU A 171 24.18 27.50 16.22
N ASP A 172 24.79 26.32 16.20
CA ASP A 172 24.79 25.45 15.02
C ASP A 172 23.39 24.92 14.72
N LEU A 173 22.65 24.53 15.75
CA LEU A 173 21.24 24.12 15.61
C LEU A 173 20.38 25.25 15.04
N ARG A 174 20.60 26.49 15.46
CA ARG A 174 19.88 27.66 14.95
C ARG A 174 20.16 27.88 13.47
N LYS A 175 21.43 27.81 13.05
CA LYS A 175 21.83 27.96 11.65
C LYS A 175 21.20 26.89 10.75
N ILE A 176 21.24 25.62 11.17
CA ILE A 176 20.68 24.51 10.38
C ILE A 176 19.17 24.60 10.25
N LYS A 177 18.46 25.07 11.28
CA LYS A 177 17.00 25.23 11.22
C LYS A 177 16.53 26.34 10.27
N GLN A 178 17.41 27.25 9.88
CA GLN A 178 17.13 28.36 8.96
C GLN A 178 17.36 28.00 7.49
N GLN A 179 17.88 26.79 7.21
CA GLN A 179 18.03 26.21 5.88
C GLN A 179 16.78 25.41 5.51
#